data_AF-A0A0L7KDE6-F1
#
_entry.id   AF-A0A0L7KDE6-F1
#
_cell.length_a   1.000
_cell.length_b   1.000
_cell.length_c   1.000
_cell.angle_alpha   90.00
_cell.angle_beta   90.00
_cell.angle_gamma   90.00
#
_symmetry.space_group_name_H-M   'P 1'
#
loop_
_entity.id
_entity.type
_entity.pdbx_description
1 polymer ?
#
loop_
_entity_poly.entity_id
_entity_poly.type
_entity_poly.pdbx_seq_one_letter_code
_entity_poly.pdbx_strand_id
1 'polypeptide(L)'
;FNKSVGIDFKVKYLKIDNKTIKVGIWDTAGQERFRTLTSAYYRNAHAIILVYDCTVRESFENLDVWINEIDKYSTNKNAIKMLVANKIDKPNQ
;
A
#
# COMPACT_ATOMS: atom_id res chain seq x y z
N PHE A 1 5.01 -8.32 17.04
CA PHE A 1 4.56 -7.50 15.91
C PHE A 1 3.69 -6.38 16.46
N ASN A 2 4.19 -5.15 16.47
CA ASN A 2 3.34 -3.99 16.76
C ASN A 2 2.42 -3.82 15.55
N LYS A 3 1.12 -4.00 15.72
CA LYS A 3 0.13 -3.61 14.71
C LYS A 3 0.31 -2.12 14.47
N SER A 4 0.43 -1.68 13.21
CA SER A 4 0.40 -0.25 12.89
C SER A 4 -0.93 0.30 13.41
N VAL A 5 -0.88 1.23 14.36
CA VAL A 5 -2.05 1.96 14.85
C VAL A 5 -2.03 3.31 14.13
N GLY A 6 -2.94 3.51 13.18
CA GLY A 6 -3.01 4.72 12.38
C GLY A 6 -2.21 4.66 11.08
N ILE A 7 -1.64 5.79 10.65
CA ILE A 7 -0.94 5.95 9.38
C ILE A 7 0.47 6.46 9.69
N ASP A 8 1.49 5.82 9.10
CA ASP A 8 2.89 6.24 9.23
C ASP A 8 3.38 6.89 7.93
N PHE A 9 4.27 7.86 8.08
CA PHE A 9 4.90 8.57 6.96
C PHE A 9 6.39 8.49 7.04
N LYS A 10 7.01 8.11 5.93
CA LYS A 10 8.46 8.13 5.81
C LYS A 10 8.91 8.74 4.49
N VAL A 11 9.96 9.54 4.56
CA VAL A 11 10.68 10.02 3.39
C VAL A 11 11.98 9.24 3.24
N LYS A 12 12.26 8.76 2.03
CA LYS A 12 13.53 8.13 1.66
C LYS A 12 14.12 8.83 0.44
N TYR A 13 15.41 9.15 0.50
CA TYR A 13 16.15 9.65 -0.66
C TYR A 13 16.87 8.47 -1.32
N LEU A 14 16.67 8.29 -2.62
CA LEU A 14 17.27 7.23 -3.42
C LEU A 14 18.14 7.85 -4.51
N LYS A 15 19.31 7.26 -4.77
CA LYS A 15 20.16 7.65 -5.91
C LYS A 15 19.96 6.63 -7.04
N ILE A 16 19.36 7.07 -8.14
CA ILE A 16 19.06 6.26 -9.32
C ILE A 16 19.51 7.06 -10.55
N ASP A 17 20.29 6.46 -11.44
CA ASP A 17 20.82 7.09 -12.67
C ASP A 17 21.46 8.46 -12.43
N ASN A 18 22.31 8.56 -11.41
CA ASN A 18 22.94 9.80 -10.93
C ASN A 18 21.98 10.92 -10.50
N LYS A 19 20.69 10.65 -10.36
CA LYS A 19 19.68 11.57 -9.82
C LYS A 19 19.30 11.17 -8.40
N THR A 20 19.08 12.17 -7.55
CA THR A 20 18.54 11.96 -6.20
C THR A 20 17.01 12.10 -6.27
N ILE A 21 16.32 11.02 -5.97
CA ILE A 21 14.85 10.94 -5.97
C ILE A 21 14.37 10.93 -4.52
N LYS A 22 13.47 11.86 -4.19
CA LYS A 22 12.77 11.89 -2.90
C LYS A 22 11.48 11.06 -3.00
N VAL A 23 11.42 9.97 -2.25
CA VAL A 23 10.25 9.09 -2.19
C VAL A 23 9.53 9.29 -0.85
N GLY A 24 8.28 9.72 -0.91
CA GLY A 24 7.37 9.72 0.24
C GLY A 24 6.59 8.41 0.27
N ILE A 25 6.58 7.74 1.42
CA ILE A 25 5.94 6.45 1.64
C ILE A 25 4.90 6.63 2.74
N TRP A 26 3.65 6.32 2.42
CA TRP A 26 2.54 6.27 3.37
C TRP A 26 2.24 4.81 3.68
N ASP A 27 2.45 4.40 4.93
CA ASP A 27 2.04 3.08 5.44
C ASP A 27 0.68 3.24 6.14
N THR A 28 -0.37 2.72 5.53
CA THR A 28 -1.73 2.79 6.06
C THR A 28 -2.02 1.52 6.83
N ALA A 29 -2.36 1.61 8.12
CA ALA A 29 -2.84 0.43 8.84
C ALA A 29 -4.06 -0.15 8.11
N GLY A 30 -3.98 -1.43 7.72
CA GLY A 30 -5.07 -2.17 7.08
C GLY A 30 -6.26 -2.48 7.99
N GLN A 31 -6.46 -1.71 9.07
CA GLN A 31 -7.65 -1.82 9.90
C GLN A 31 -8.76 -0.91 9.37
N GLU A 32 -9.93 -1.50 9.19
CA GLU A 32 -11.11 -0.82 8.64
C GLU A 32 -11.53 0.43 9.42
N ARG A 33 -11.14 0.53 10.70
CA ARG A 33 -11.45 1.66 11.58
C ARG A 33 -10.81 2.98 11.14
N PHE A 34 -9.85 2.98 10.22
CA PHE A 34 -9.17 4.19 9.73
C PHE A 34 -9.50 4.55 8.27
N ARG A 35 -10.43 3.83 7.62
CA ARG A 35 -10.77 3.98 6.19
C ARG A 35 -11.21 5.40 5.77
N THR A 36 -11.83 6.16 6.67
CA THR A 36 -12.27 7.54 6.38
C THR A 36 -11.11 8.49 6.09
N LEU A 37 -9.91 8.23 6.63
CA LEU A 37 -8.71 9.04 6.39
C LEU A 37 -7.99 8.64 5.09
N THR A 38 -8.26 7.45 4.54
CA THR A 38 -7.41 6.82 3.52
C THR A 38 -7.53 7.45 2.13
N SER A 39 -8.70 8.02 1.80
CA SER A 39 -8.97 8.58 0.46
C SER A 39 -7.98 9.67 0.01
N ALA A 40 -7.45 10.46 0.94
CA ALA A 40 -6.48 11.52 0.64
C ALA A 40 -5.13 10.98 0.17
N TYR A 41 -4.73 9.76 0.56
CA TYR A 41 -3.41 9.21 0.23
C TYR A 41 -3.34 8.60 -1.16
N TYR A 42 -4.48 8.19 -1.74
CA TYR A 42 -4.53 7.75 -3.14
C TYR A 42 -4.40 8.92 -4.12
N ARG A 43 -4.74 10.13 -3.67
CA ARG A 43 -4.69 11.33 -4.49
C ARG A 43 -3.23 11.63 -4.87
N ASN A 44 -2.98 11.74 -6.18
CA ASN A 44 -1.65 12.00 -6.75
C ASN A 44 -0.55 10.97 -6.38
N ALA A 45 -0.92 9.79 -5.89
CA ALA A 45 0.05 8.71 -5.71
C ALA A 45 0.68 8.35 -7.06
N HIS A 46 2.01 8.19 -7.10
CA HIS A 46 2.72 7.75 -8.31
C HIS A 46 2.77 6.22 -8.41
N ALA A 47 2.75 5.55 -7.26
CA ALA A 47 2.69 4.10 -7.16
C ALA A 47 1.83 3.71 -5.96
N ILE A 48 1.15 2.58 -6.08
CA ILE A 48 0.31 1.97 -5.04
C ILE A 48 0.70 0.51 -4.94
N ILE A 49 1.01 0.06 -3.73
CA ILE A 49 1.42 -1.32 -3.44
C ILE A 49 0.31 -1.97 -2.60
N LEU A 50 -0.40 -2.92 -3.20
CA LEU A 50 -1.37 -3.78 -2.52
C LEU A 50 -0.63 -5.02 -2.04
N VAL A 51 -0.70 -5.29 -0.74
CA VAL A 51 0.04 -6.39 -0.11
C VAL A 51 -0.95 -7.34 0.55
N TYR A 52 -0.84 -8.63 0.27
CA TYR A 52 -1.56 -9.68 0.99
C TYR A 52 -0.60 -10.71 1.55
N ASP A 53 -1.08 -11.51 2.49
CA ASP A 53 -0.35 -12.63 3.06
C ASP A 53 -0.61 -13.89 2.23
N CYS A 54 0.43 -14.44 1.61
CA CYS A 54 0.28 -15.62 0.75
C CYS A 54 -0.17 -16.88 1.49
N THR A 55 -0.06 -16.91 2.83
CA THR A 55 -0.53 -18.02 3.66
C THR A 55 -1.98 -17.86 4.12
N VAL A 56 -2.62 -16.71 3.85
CA VAL A 56 -3.99 -16.41 4.31
C VAL A 56 -4.83 -15.93 3.14
N ARG A 57 -5.64 -16.84 2.58
CA ARG A 57 -6.51 -16.57 1.41
C ARG A 57 -7.43 -15.37 1.60
N GLU A 58 -8.03 -15.24 2.78
CA GLU A 58 -8.92 -14.13 3.11
C GLU A 58 -8.24 -12.75 2.94
N SER A 59 -6.93 -12.67 3.20
CA SER A 59 -6.18 -11.41 3.03
C SER A 59 -6.08 -10.97 1.57
N PHE A 60 -6.09 -11.92 0.63
CA PHE A 60 -6.12 -11.65 -0.81
C PHE A 60 -7.52 -11.21 -1.25
N GLU A 61 -8.57 -11.90 -0.78
CA GLU A 61 -9.96 -11.60 -1.13
C GLU A 61 -10.38 -10.21 -0.61
N ASN A 62 -9.88 -9.83 0.56
CA ASN A 62 -10.10 -8.50 1.13
C ASN A 62 -9.43 -7.36 0.33
N LEU A 63 -8.60 -7.65 -0.68
CA LEU A 63 -8.00 -6.62 -1.55
C LEU A 63 -9.03 -5.91 -2.44
N ASP A 64 -10.14 -6.55 -2.79
CA ASP A 64 -11.18 -5.96 -3.64
C ASP A 64 -11.72 -4.65 -3.05
N VAL A 65 -11.80 -4.59 -1.72
CA VAL A 65 -12.21 -3.39 -0.98
C VAL A 65 -11.26 -2.23 -1.27
N TRP A 66 -9.94 -2.48 -1.21
CA TRP A 66 -8.90 -1.48 -1.44
C TRP A 66 -8.80 -1.10 -2.92
N ILE A 67 -8.96 -2.07 -3.84
CA ILE A 67 -8.97 -1.81 -5.28
C ILE A 67 -10.10 -0.85 -5.64
N ASN A 68 -11.30 -1.09 -5.12
CA ASN A 68 -12.45 -0.21 -5.34
C ASN A 68 -12.23 1.22 -4.79
N GLU A 69 -11.57 1.36 -3.62
CA GLU A 69 -11.19 2.67 -3.08
C GLU A 69 -10.17 3.38 -3.95
N ILE A 70 -9.13 2.68 -4.41
CA ILE A 70 -8.10 3.21 -5.30
C ILE A 70 -8.74 3.73 -6.58
N ASP A 71 -9.65 2.96 -7.19
CA ASP A 71 -10.31 3.35 -8.43
C ASP A 71 -11.23 4.57 -8.24
N LYS A 72 -11.86 4.69 -7.07
CA LYS A 72 -12.73 5.82 -6.72
C LYS A 72 -11.97 7.10 -6.41
N TYR A 73 -10.84 7.02 -5.71
CA TYR A 73 -10.17 8.19 -5.13
C TYR A 73 -8.83 8.55 -5.79
N SER A 74 -8.21 7.63 -6.55
CA SER A 74 -6.97 7.94 -7.25
C SER A 74 -7.21 8.90 -8.42
N THR A 75 -6.57 10.05 -8.33
CA THR A 75 -6.61 11.09 -9.38
C THR A 75 -5.54 10.89 -10.45
N ASN A 76 -4.47 10.15 -10.15
CA ASN A 76 -3.40 9.89 -11.09
C ASN A 76 -3.67 8.59 -11.88
N LYS A 77 -4.14 8.73 -13.13
CA LYS A 77 -4.44 7.59 -14.00
C LYS A 77 -3.21 6.79 -14.45
N ASN A 78 -2.02 7.39 -14.34
CA ASN A 78 -0.74 6.74 -14.67
C ASN A 78 -0.06 6.14 -13.44
N ALA A 79 -0.74 6.09 -12.28
CA ALA A 79 -0.18 5.49 -11.09
C ALA A 79 0.12 4.00 -11.32
N ILE A 80 1.34 3.58 -10.99
CA ILE A 80 1.73 2.17 -11.07
C ILE A 80 1.05 1.42 -9.93
N LYS A 81 0.24 0.42 -10.25
CA LYS A 81 -0.39 -0.47 -9.26
C LYS A 81 0.38 -1.79 -9.22
N MET A 82 0.83 -2.18 -8.03
CA MET A 82 1.58 -3.40 -7.81
C MET A 82 0.86 -4.27 -6.78
N LEU A 83 0.70 -5.55 -7.10
CA LEU A 83 0.24 -6.56 -6.15
C LEU A 83 1.44 -7.35 -5.63
N VAL A 84 1.56 -7.48 -4.31
CA VAL A 84 2.67 -8.17 -3.65
C VAL A 84 2.12 -9.27 -2.75
N ALA A 85 2.50 -10.51 -3.05
CA ALA A 85 2.32 -11.66 -2.18
C ALA A 85 3.44 -11.65 -1.13
N ASN A 86 3.11 -11.41 0.13
CA ASN A 86 4.05 -11.36 1.23
C ASN A 86 4.10 -12.69 1.99
N LYS A 87 5.16 -12.87 2.80
CA LYS A 87 5.40 -14.05 3.67
C LYS A 87 5.61 -15.36 2.93
N ILE A 88 6.19 -15.31 1.73
CA ILE A 88 6.54 -16.50 0.93
C ILE A 88 7.54 -17.42 1.62
N ASP A 89 8.23 -16.94 2.66
CA ASP A 89 9.08 -17.73 3.55
C ASP A 89 8.29 -18.70 4.46
N LYS A 90 6.96 -18.58 4.51
CA LYS A 90 6.07 -19.37 5.37
C LYS A 90 5.10 -20.30 4.64
N PRO A 91 5.49 -21.06 3.59
CA PRO A 91 4.54 -21.75 2.72
C PRO A 91 3.70 -22.84 3.40
N ASN A 92 4.03 -23.27 4.63
CA ASN A 92 3.45 -24.45 5.30
C ASN A 92 3.20 -24.25 6.81
N GLN A 93 2.54 -23.16 7.24
CA GLN A 93 2.02 -23.06 8.62
C GLN A 93 0.51 -23.20 8.65
#